data_AF-A0A037ZEN1-F1
#
_entry.id   AF-A0A037ZEN1-F1
#
_cell.length_a   1.000
_cell.length_b   1.000
_cell.length_c   1.000
_cell.angle_alpha   90.00
_cell.angle_beta   90.00
_cell.angle_gamma   90.00
#
_symmetry.space_group_name_H-M   'P 1'
#
loop_
_entity.id
_entity.type
_entity.pdbx_description
1 polymer ?
#
loop_
_entity_poly.entity_id
_entity_poly.type
_entity_poly.pdbx_seq_one_letter_code
_entity_poly.pdbx_strand_id
1 'polypeptide(L)'
;MNQPERDPTTLVSLLLLAWAAVMAWAFWSFHTTPPTGDGFTRGMNRITGFLGWQLVAGALGLVAFVTGRGLPKGTPLRLLSTLPLALIALGLLALIGVVLWARFSHP
;
A
#
# COMPACT_ATOMS: atom_id res chain seq x y z
N MET A 1 -31.94 -7.04 21.58
CA MET A 1 -31.05 -7.73 20.63
C MET A 1 -29.76 -6.93 20.59
N ASN A 2 -28.81 -7.27 21.47
CA ASN A 2 -27.54 -6.56 21.58
C ASN A 2 -26.73 -6.89 20.33
N GLN A 3 -26.51 -5.93 19.45
CA GLN A 3 -25.52 -6.11 18.40
C GLN A 3 -24.17 -6.29 19.09
N PRO A 4 -23.35 -7.29 18.72
CA PRO A 4 -22.00 -7.39 19.23
C PRO A 4 -21.30 -6.08 18.85
N GLU A 5 -20.97 -5.25 19.83
CA GLU A 5 -20.17 -4.05 19.60
C GLU A 5 -18.89 -4.50 18.92
N ARG A 6 -18.77 -4.26 17.61
CA ARG A 6 -17.58 -4.62 16.85
C ARG A 6 -16.47 -3.73 17.38
N ASP A 7 -15.59 -4.30 18.20
CA ASP A 7 -14.43 -3.60 18.73
C ASP A 7 -13.62 -3.01 17.56
N PRO A 8 -13.52 -1.67 17.44
CA PRO A 8 -12.78 -1.02 16.37
C PRO A 8 -11.32 -1.46 16.35
N THR A 9 -10.78 -1.89 17.50
CA THR A 9 -9.42 -2.43 17.63
C THR A 9 -9.23 -3.71 16.82
N THR A 10 -10.19 -4.65 16.88
CA THR A 10 -10.17 -5.87 16.09
C THR A 10 -10.23 -5.56 14.60
N LEU A 11 -11.13 -4.65 14.19
CA LEU A 11 -11.28 -4.27 12.80
C LEU A 11 -10.00 -3.63 12.23
N VAL A 12 -9.40 -2.68 12.95
CA VAL A 12 -8.14 -2.03 12.53
C VAL A 12 -7.01 -3.06 12.43
N SER A 13 -6.94 -4.01 13.37
CA SER A 13 -5.93 -5.06 13.35
C SER A 13 -6.08 -5.98 12.13
N LEU A 14 -7.31 -6.39 11.80
CA LEU A 14 -7.59 -7.19 10.61
C LEU A 14 -7.26 -6.44 9.32
N LEU A 15 -7.59 -5.14 9.25
CA LEU A 15 -7.25 -4.30 8.09
C LEU A 15 -5.74 -4.17 7.91
N LEU A 16 -4.98 -4.00 9.00
CA LEU A 16 -3.52 -3.93 8.96
C LEU A 16 -2.89 -5.26 8.56
N LEU A 17 -3.40 -6.39 9.07
CA LEU A 17 -2.96 -7.72 8.65
C LEU A 17 -3.23 -7.98 7.18
N ALA A 18 -4.43 -7.65 6.69
CA ALA A 18 -4.77 -7.76 5.28
C ALA A 18 -3.88 -6.87 4.41
N TRP A 19 -3.65 -5.63 4.83
CA TRP A 19 -2.73 -4.72 4.14
C TRP A 19 -1.30 -5.29 4.08
N ALA A 20 -0.78 -5.82 5.18
CA ALA A 20 0.56 -6.39 5.23
C ALA A 20 0.68 -7.62 4.33
N ALA A 21 -0.34 -8.48 4.30
CA ALA A 21 -0.40 -9.62 3.39
C ALA A 21 -0.41 -9.20 1.92
N VAL A 22 -1.22 -8.19 1.56
CA VAL A 22 -1.24 -7.62 0.21
C VAL A 22 0.12 -7.02 -0.16
N MET A 23 0.78 -6.32 0.76
CA MET A 23 2.09 -5.74 0.51
C MET A 23 3.15 -6.82 0.28
N ALA A 24 3.20 -7.84 1.14
CA ALA A 24 4.09 -8.98 0.98
C ALA A 24 3.86 -9.69 -0.36
N TRP A 25 2.58 -9.89 -0.71
CA TRP A 25 2.20 -10.47 -1.99
C TRP A 25 2.61 -9.62 -3.19
N ALA A 26 2.47 -8.29 -3.12
CA ALA A 26 2.89 -7.37 -4.17
C ALA A 26 4.39 -7.54 -4.49
N PHE A 27 5.24 -7.58 -3.46
CA PHE A 27 6.68 -7.78 -3.63
C PHE A 27 7.01 -9.19 -4.14
N TRP A 28 6.37 -10.22 -3.58
CA TRP A 28 6.55 -11.59 -4.03
C TRP A 28 6.18 -11.77 -5.51
N SER A 29 5.01 -11.27 -5.90
CA SER A 29 4.53 -11.28 -7.28
C SER A 29 5.48 -10.52 -8.20
N PHE A 30 5.95 -9.33 -7.82
CA PHE A 30 6.91 -8.57 -8.62
C PHE A 30 8.22 -9.34 -8.87
N HIS A 31 8.74 -10.02 -7.84
CA HIS A 31 9.99 -10.76 -7.92
C HIS A 31 9.87 -12.05 -8.73
N THR A 32 8.77 -12.78 -8.57
CA THR A 32 8.57 -14.12 -9.17
C THR A 32 7.97 -14.10 -10.57
N THR A 33 7.26 -13.03 -10.95
CA THR A 33 6.66 -12.90 -12.29
C THR A 33 7.77 -12.83 -13.34
N PRO A 34 7.85 -13.72 -14.35
CA PRO A 34 8.84 -13.59 -15.42
C PRO A 34 8.66 -12.29 -16.22
N PRO A 35 9.74 -11.61 -16.66
CA PRO A 35 9.58 -10.41 -17.49
C PRO A 35 9.15 -10.83 -18.89
N THR A 36 8.03 -10.31 -19.36
CA THR A 36 7.49 -10.56 -20.71
C THR A 36 7.66 -9.34 -21.60
N GLY A 37 7.57 -9.52 -22.92
CA GLY A 37 7.69 -8.46 -23.92
C GLY A 37 9.11 -8.30 -24.49
N ASP A 38 9.21 -7.44 -25.50
CA ASP A 38 10.43 -7.22 -26.28
C ASP A 38 11.02 -5.81 -26.04
N GLY A 39 12.35 -5.72 -26.09
CA GLY A 39 13.09 -4.46 -25.95
C GLY A 39 12.70 -3.66 -24.70
N PHE A 40 12.33 -2.39 -24.90
CA PHE A 40 11.91 -1.46 -23.85
C PHE A 40 10.70 -1.93 -23.03
N THR A 41 9.82 -2.76 -23.61
CA THR A 41 8.62 -3.25 -22.91
C THR A 41 8.91 -4.42 -21.96
N ARG A 42 10.12 -4.99 -22.01
CA ARG A 42 10.52 -6.12 -21.18
C ARG A 42 10.45 -5.75 -19.70
N GLY A 43 9.57 -6.42 -18.97
CA GLY A 43 9.37 -6.20 -17.52
C GLY A 43 8.29 -5.18 -17.16
N MET A 44 7.63 -4.55 -18.15
CA MET A 44 6.48 -3.67 -17.91
C MET A 44 5.37 -4.40 -17.15
N ASN A 45 5.17 -5.69 -17.44
CA ASN A 45 4.20 -6.55 -16.78
C ASN A 45 4.40 -6.63 -15.25
N ARG A 46 5.65 -6.67 -14.78
CA ARG A 46 5.99 -6.67 -13.35
C ARG A 46 5.61 -5.34 -12.71
N ILE A 47 5.98 -4.23 -13.37
CA ILE A 47 5.72 -2.88 -12.87
C ILE A 47 4.21 -2.63 -12.81
N THR A 48 3.47 -2.91 -13.88
CA THR A 48 2.01 -2.73 -13.91
C THR A 48 1.31 -3.61 -12.90
N GLY A 49 1.76 -4.87 -12.73
CA GLY A 49 1.24 -5.77 -11.71
C GLY A 49 1.48 -5.25 -10.29
N PHE A 50 2.69 -4.79 -10.00
CA PHE A 50 3.03 -4.20 -8.71
C PHE A 50 2.20 -2.95 -8.42
N LEU A 51 2.10 -2.02 -9.38
CA LEU A 51 1.29 -0.81 -9.23
C LEU A 51 -0.20 -1.14 -9.04
N GLY A 52 -0.72 -2.19 -9.69
CA GLY A 52 -2.06 -2.70 -9.45
C GLY A 52 -2.26 -3.14 -7.98
N TRP A 53 -1.30 -3.88 -7.42
CA TRP A 53 -1.33 -4.26 -6.01
C TRP A 53 -1.16 -3.07 -5.06
N GLN A 54 -0.43 -2.02 -5.45
CA GLN A 54 -0.34 -0.78 -4.68
C GLN A 54 -1.69 -0.08 -4.57
N LEU A 55 -2.58 -0.18 -5.56
CA LEU A 55 -3.95 0.37 -5.45
C LEU A 55 -4.78 -0.38 -4.40
N VAL A 56 -4.66 -1.71 -4.35
CA VAL A 56 -5.35 -2.55 -3.35
C VAL A 56 -4.82 -2.24 -1.95
N ALA A 57 -3.50 -2.18 -1.79
CA ALA A 57 -2.86 -1.75 -0.54
C ALA A 57 -3.28 -0.32 -0.17
N GLY A 58 -3.41 0.56 -1.17
CA GLY A 58 -3.97 1.90 -1.12
C GLY A 58 -5.30 1.98 -0.40
N ALA A 59 -6.28 1.24 -0.95
CA ALA A 59 -7.63 1.19 -0.42
C ALA A 59 -7.66 0.63 1.01
N LEU A 60 -6.97 -0.48 1.27
CA LEU A 60 -6.90 -1.06 2.62
C LEU A 60 -6.27 -0.10 3.64
N GLY A 61 -5.18 0.57 3.26
CA GLY A 61 -4.50 1.54 4.09
C GLY A 61 -5.36 2.76 4.43
N LEU A 62 -6.13 3.26 3.46
CA LEU A 62 -7.08 4.35 3.68
C LEU A 62 -8.19 3.95 4.66
N VAL A 63 -8.78 2.76 4.48
CA VAL A 63 -9.83 2.26 5.39
C VAL A 63 -9.27 2.03 6.79
N ALA A 64 -8.06 1.46 6.91
CA ALA A 64 -7.38 1.28 8.20
C ALA A 64 -7.16 2.62 8.92
N PHE A 65 -6.72 3.65 8.20
CA PHE A 65 -6.51 4.99 8.76
C PHE A 65 -7.80 5.65 9.21
N VAL A 66 -8.85 5.66 8.37
CA VAL A 66 -10.14 6.26 8.72
C VAL A 66 -10.74 5.58 9.94
N THR A 67 -10.67 4.25 10.00
CA THR A 67 -11.14 3.47 11.16
C THR A 67 -10.28 3.73 12.40
N GLY A 68 -8.95 3.77 12.24
CA GLY A 68 -7.99 4.01 13.33
C GLY A 68 -8.08 5.41 13.94
N ARG A 69 -8.57 6.41 13.20
CA ARG A 69 -8.86 7.75 13.73
C ARG A 69 -9.90 7.75 14.85
N GLY A 70 -10.78 6.74 14.89
CA GLY A 70 -11.77 6.54 15.95
C GLY A 70 -11.19 5.98 17.26
N LEU A 71 -9.95 5.47 17.25
CA LEU A 71 -9.29 4.97 18.46
C LEU A 71 -8.82 6.11 19.38
N PRO A 72 -8.69 5.87 20.71
CA PRO A 72 -8.18 6.86 21.64
C PRO A 72 -6.82 7.44 21.22
N LYS A 73 -6.59 8.72 21.51
CA LYS A 73 -5.28 9.36 21.29
C LYS A 73 -4.24 8.67 22.20
N GLY A 74 -3.05 8.40 21.68
CA GLY A 74 -1.97 7.72 22.41
C GLY A 74 -1.95 6.20 22.30
N THR A 75 -2.99 5.57 21.71
CA THR A 75 -2.98 4.12 21.46
C THR A 75 -1.98 3.76 20.35
N PRO A 76 -1.05 2.79 20.54
CA PRO A 76 -0.10 2.38 19.51
C PRO A 76 -0.76 1.98 18.20
N LEU A 77 -1.90 1.29 18.26
CA LEU A 77 -2.66 0.85 17.08
C LEU A 77 -3.16 2.02 16.21
N ARG A 78 -3.48 3.16 16.84
CA ARG A 78 -3.83 4.39 16.12
C ARG A 78 -2.64 4.92 15.33
N LEU A 79 -1.43 4.86 15.89
CA LEU A 79 -0.21 5.24 15.17
C LEU A 79 0.06 4.25 14.01
N LEU A 80 -0.04 2.94 14.26
CA LEU A 80 0.13 1.92 13.23
C LEU A 80 -0.87 2.08 12.07
N SER A 81 -2.10 2.51 12.33
CA SER A 81 -3.10 2.76 11.28
C SER A 81 -2.71 3.85 10.28
N THR A 82 -1.72 4.70 10.62
CA THR A 82 -1.18 5.73 9.71
C THR A 82 -0.05 5.21 8.81
N LEU A 83 0.60 4.11 9.20
CA LEU A 83 1.75 3.54 8.50
C LEU A 83 1.43 3.17 7.04
N PRO A 84 0.31 2.49 6.72
CA PRO A 84 -0.05 2.19 5.33
C PRO A 84 -0.06 3.43 4.44
N LEU A 85 -0.71 4.50 4.90
CA LEU A 85 -0.86 5.75 4.17
C LEU A 85 0.47 6.49 4.00
N ALA A 86 1.31 6.49 5.03
CA ALA A 86 2.65 7.06 4.95
C ALA A 86 3.51 6.35 3.90
N LEU A 87 3.44 5.01 3.83
CA LEU A 87 4.21 4.23 2.85
C LEU A 87 3.72 4.45 1.41
N ILE A 88 2.41 4.56 1.19
CA ILE A 88 1.87 4.90 -0.13
C ILE A 88 2.32 6.31 -0.54
N ALA A 89 2.22 7.28 0.37
CA ALA A 89 2.67 8.65 0.09
C ALA A 89 4.18 8.68 -0.24
N LEU A 90 5.00 7.95 0.52
CA LEU A 90 6.43 7.82 0.24
C LEU A 90 6.69 7.18 -1.13
N GLY A 91 5.95 6.12 -1.49
CA GLY A 91 6.06 5.48 -2.80
C GLY A 91 5.68 6.42 -3.94
N LEU A 92 4.61 7.20 -3.79
CA LEU A 92 4.21 8.23 -4.77
C LEU A 92 5.26 9.33 -4.91
N LEU A 93 5.82 9.81 -3.79
CA LEU A 93 6.90 10.80 -3.80
C LEU A 93 8.15 10.27 -4.50
N ALA A 94 8.52 9.01 -4.24
CA ALA A 94 9.64 8.36 -4.92
C ALA A 94 9.40 8.24 -6.42
N LEU A 95 8.19 7.83 -6.84
CA LEU A 95 7.81 7.76 -8.25
C LEU A 95 7.88 9.13 -8.93
N ILE A 96 7.32 10.17 -8.30
CA ILE A 96 7.39 11.56 -8.80
C ILE A 96 8.85 11.99 -8.91
N GLY A 97 9.67 11.72 -7.90
CA GLY A 97 11.11 12.04 -7.90
C GLY A 97 11.85 11.40 -9.07
N VAL A 98 11.61 10.11 -9.35
CA VAL A 98 12.18 9.41 -10.49
C VAL A 98 11.73 10.02 -11.82
N VAL A 99 10.44 10.34 -11.96
CA VAL A 99 9.90 10.95 -13.18
C VAL A 99 10.50 12.33 -13.42
N LEU A 100 10.60 13.17 -12.38
CA LEU A 100 11.21 14.49 -12.49
C LEU A 100 12.70 14.38 -12.83
N TRP A 101 13.44 13.49 -12.15
CA TRP A 101 14.85 13.25 -12.43
C TRP A 101 15.08 12.81 -13.88
N ALA A 102 14.27 11.87 -14.37
CA ALA A 102 14.37 11.39 -15.76
C ALA A 102 14.10 12.52 -16.76
N ARG A 103 13.14 13.41 -16.49
CA ARG A 103 12.83 14.58 -17.33
C ARG A 103 13.97 15.60 -17.38
N PHE A 104 14.65 15.85 -16.27
CA PHE A 104 15.75 16.82 -16.23
C PHE A 104 17.09 16.26 -16.72
N SER A 105 17.26 14.93 -16.71
CA SER A 105 18.49 14.26 -17.12
C SER A 105 18.59 14.04 -18.63
N HIS A 106 17.47 14.16 -19.36
CA HIS A 106 17.40 14.15 -20.82
C HIS A 106 16.65 15.41 -21.31
N PRO A 107 17.30 16.59 -21.36
CA PRO A 107 16.73 17.79 -21.97
C PRO A 107 16.62 17.70 -23.50
#